data_AF-G2QSK0-F1
#
_entry.id   AF-G2QSK0-F1
#
_cell.length_a   1.000
_cell.length_b   1.000
_cell.length_c   1.000
_cell.angle_alpha   90.00
_cell.angle_beta   90.00
_cell.angle_gamma   90.00
#
_symmetry.space_group_name_H-M   'P 1'
#
loop_
_entity.id
_entity.type
_entity.pdbx_description
1 polymer ?
#
loop_
_entity_poly.entity_id
_entity_poly.type
_entity_poly.pdbx_seq_one_letter_code
_entity_poly.pdbx_strand_id
1 'polypeptide(L)'
;MLQSVSDQHDEHYEDSQRDSIEALVAARNDGKKHLLLAASGSVATIKIPVIIQALAKYAGALSIRVVLTESATHFLQGQSAEQPTVSSLLHMPNVDAVYRDRDEWGPQPWRRGASILHIELRRWADILVVAPLSANTLAKVVNGMSDNLLTSVIRAWDTDASVDMKKKLIVVAPAMNTAMWRNPITQKQISVLVDDWGVKEEECVTGQTRWITGWFQVITPTRKTLACGDTGGAMASVPSICAVIEERLGLGPASGGSGGNGGGGGGEPRQGGDDGASASS
;
A
#
# COMPACT_ATOMS: atom_id res chain seq x y z
N MET A 1 -0.17 -50.23 18.45
CA MET A 1 -0.66 -48.96 19.00
C MET A 1 -0.49 -47.93 17.89
N LEU A 2 -1.53 -47.73 17.08
CA LEU A 2 -1.56 -46.72 16.04
C LEU A 2 -1.67 -45.36 16.74
N GLN A 3 -0.55 -44.65 16.87
CA GLN A 3 -0.57 -43.26 17.31
C GLN A 3 -1.05 -42.42 16.13
N SER A 4 -2.22 -41.81 16.33
CA SER A 4 -2.80 -40.76 15.51
C SER A 4 -1.76 -39.68 15.25
N VAL A 5 -1.37 -39.52 13.98
CA VAL A 5 -0.72 -38.31 13.51
C VAL A 5 -1.78 -37.21 13.64
N SER A 6 -1.57 -36.31 14.59
CA SER A 6 -2.39 -35.11 14.74
C SER A 6 -2.25 -34.29 13.45
N ASP A 7 -3.38 -33.90 12.87
CA ASP A 7 -3.47 -32.85 11.85
C ASP A 7 -2.89 -31.55 12.43
N GLN A 8 -1.58 -31.38 12.35
CA GLN A 8 -0.99 -30.06 12.31
C GLN A 8 -1.42 -29.48 10.97
N HIS A 9 -2.43 -28.61 10.97
CA HIS A 9 -2.69 -27.72 9.84
C HIS A 9 -1.35 -27.06 9.48
N ASP A 10 -0.84 -27.43 8.31
CA ASP A 10 0.51 -27.09 7.87
C ASP A 10 0.53 -25.59 7.55
N GLU A 11 1.04 -24.75 8.46
CA GLU A 11 1.12 -23.29 8.29
C GLU A 11 1.76 -22.91 6.94
N HIS A 12 2.68 -23.76 6.46
CA HIS A 12 3.37 -23.61 5.18
C HIS A 12 2.45 -23.80 3.95
N TYR A 13 1.35 -24.54 4.10
CA TYR A 13 0.35 -24.79 3.06
C TYR A 13 -0.66 -23.64 2.97
N GLU A 14 -1.09 -23.06 4.10
CA GLU A 14 -1.98 -21.88 4.10
C GLU A 14 -1.29 -20.64 3.52
N ASP A 15 0.00 -20.45 3.83
CA ASP A 15 0.81 -19.37 3.27
C ASP A 15 0.92 -19.48 1.74
N SER A 16 1.07 -20.71 1.23
CA SER A 16 1.20 -20.99 -0.19
C SER A 16 -0.07 -20.69 -1.02
N GLN A 17 -1.26 -20.77 -0.41
CA GLN A 17 -2.51 -20.47 -1.12
C GLN A 17 -2.77 -18.96 -1.22
N ARG A 18 -2.44 -18.20 -0.18
CA ARG A 18 -2.59 -16.73 -0.14
C ARG A 18 -1.69 -16.03 -1.17
N ASP A 19 -0.50 -16.57 -1.35
CA ASP A 19 0.50 -16.06 -2.31
C ASP A 19 0.26 -16.56 -3.75
N SER A 20 -0.73 -17.41 -4.01
CA SER A 20 -0.97 -17.94 -5.37
C SER A 20 -1.39 -16.86 -6.38
N ILE A 21 -1.00 -17.04 -7.64
CA ILE A 21 -1.42 -16.13 -8.72
C ILE A 21 -2.93 -16.24 -8.95
N GLU A 22 -3.51 -17.42 -8.73
CA GLU A 22 -4.95 -17.67 -8.82
C GLU A 22 -5.72 -16.83 -7.79
N ALA A 23 -5.27 -16.80 -6.53
CA ALA A 23 -5.86 -15.96 -5.49
C ALA A 23 -5.73 -14.47 -5.82
N LEU A 24 -4.59 -14.04 -6.36
CA LEU A 24 -4.36 -12.67 -6.84
C LEU A 24 -5.35 -12.27 -7.95
N VAL A 25 -5.59 -13.16 -8.91
CA VAL A 25 -6.53 -12.92 -10.01
C VAL A 25 -7.97 -12.85 -9.50
N ALA A 26 -8.36 -13.75 -8.59
CA ALA A 26 -9.69 -13.77 -8.01
C ALA A 26 -10.01 -12.50 -7.20
N ALA A 27 -9.00 -11.94 -6.52
CA ALA A 27 -9.16 -10.76 -5.67
C ALA A 27 -9.29 -9.43 -6.45
N ARG A 28 -9.13 -9.40 -7.78
CA ARG A 28 -9.09 -8.14 -8.56
C ARG A 28 -10.33 -7.26 -8.45
N ASN A 29 -11.48 -7.86 -8.25
CA ASN A 29 -12.77 -7.16 -8.24
C ASN A 29 -13.52 -7.47 -6.94
N ASP A 30 -12.80 -7.63 -5.82
CA ASP A 30 -13.36 -7.97 -4.51
C ASP A 30 -14.05 -6.78 -3.80
N GLY A 31 -14.05 -5.60 -4.42
CA GLY A 31 -14.66 -4.38 -3.91
C GLY A 31 -13.78 -3.57 -2.95
N LYS A 32 -12.56 -4.03 -2.65
CA LYS A 32 -11.60 -3.32 -1.81
C LYS A 32 -10.73 -2.37 -2.63
N LYS A 33 -9.98 -1.53 -1.92
CA LYS A 33 -8.84 -0.79 -2.47
C LYS A 33 -7.60 -1.66 -2.41
N HIS A 34 -6.81 -1.68 -3.47
CA HIS A 34 -5.64 -2.53 -3.61
C HIS A 34 -4.34 -1.74 -3.50
N LEU A 35 -3.66 -1.91 -2.36
CA LEU A 35 -2.34 -1.35 -2.10
C LEU A 35 -1.26 -2.40 -2.38
N LEU A 36 -0.44 -2.17 -3.39
CA LEU A 36 0.83 -2.89 -3.53
C LEU A 36 1.91 -2.14 -2.76
N LEU A 37 2.27 -2.63 -1.59
CA LEU A 37 3.30 -2.03 -0.73
C LEU A 37 4.64 -2.71 -1.01
N ALA A 38 5.68 -1.94 -1.35
CA ALA A 38 6.98 -2.48 -1.69
C ALA A 38 8.10 -1.88 -0.85
N ALA A 39 9.11 -2.70 -0.57
CA ALA A 39 10.35 -2.27 0.07
C ALA A 39 11.57 -2.72 -0.72
N SER A 40 12.55 -1.82 -0.80
CA SER A 40 13.88 -2.11 -1.34
C SER A 40 14.97 -1.99 -0.26
N GLY A 41 16.21 -2.39 -0.59
CA GLY A 41 17.31 -2.50 0.38
C GLY A 41 17.70 -1.18 1.07
N SER A 42 17.06 -0.88 2.21
CA SER A 42 17.36 0.24 3.09
C SER A 42 16.96 -0.11 4.52
N VAL A 43 17.66 0.43 5.52
CA VAL A 43 17.33 0.22 6.96
C VAL A 43 15.89 0.64 7.26
N ALA A 44 15.33 1.58 6.50
CA ALA A 44 13.94 2.01 6.67
C ALA A 44 12.89 0.92 6.36
N THR A 45 13.27 -0.25 5.82
CA THR A 45 12.36 -1.40 5.62
C THR A 45 11.72 -1.86 6.93
N ILE A 46 12.36 -1.63 8.07
CA ILE A 46 11.80 -1.88 9.42
C ILE A 46 10.51 -1.08 9.68
N LYS A 47 10.18 -0.10 8.83
CA LYS A 47 8.95 0.68 8.91
C LYS A 47 7.78 0.08 8.13
N ILE A 48 7.98 -0.99 7.35
CA ILE A 48 6.90 -1.72 6.68
C ILE A 48 5.83 -2.22 7.67
N PRO A 49 6.17 -2.93 8.76
CA PRO A 49 5.19 -3.31 9.77
C PRO A 49 4.43 -2.10 10.36
N VAL A 50 5.14 -0.98 10.56
CA VAL A 50 4.56 0.24 11.14
C VAL A 50 3.55 0.89 10.17
N ILE A 51 3.85 0.91 8.87
CA ILE A 51 2.93 1.38 7.82
C ILE A 51 1.68 0.51 7.78
N ILE A 52 1.85 -0.83 7.75
CA ILE A 52 0.73 -1.78 7.73
C ILE A 52 -0.16 -1.58 8.97
N GLN A 53 0.44 -1.47 10.16
CA GLN A 53 -0.30 -1.27 11.41
C GLN A 53 -1.07 0.06 11.42
N ALA A 54 -0.51 1.14 10.87
CA ALA A 54 -1.18 2.43 10.77
C ALA A 54 -2.42 2.39 9.86
N LEU A 55 -2.42 1.50 8.86
CA LEU A 55 -3.53 1.28 7.93
C LEU A 55 -4.54 0.23 8.41
N ALA A 56 -4.32 -0.40 9.58
CA ALA A 56 -5.18 -1.47 10.11
C ALA A 56 -6.65 -1.04 10.29
N LYS A 57 -6.90 0.26 10.51
CA LYS A 57 -8.25 0.85 10.65
C LYS A 57 -9.15 0.68 9.41
N TYR A 58 -8.60 0.31 8.24
CA TYR A 58 -9.35 0.10 7.00
C TYR A 58 -9.70 -1.36 6.72
N ALA A 59 -9.84 -2.18 7.78
CA ALA A 59 -10.27 -3.57 7.67
C ALA A 59 -11.56 -3.71 6.85
N GLY A 60 -11.54 -4.62 5.88
CA GLY A 60 -12.65 -4.86 4.96
C GLY A 60 -12.75 -3.90 3.77
N ALA A 61 -12.05 -2.76 3.80
CA ALA A 61 -12.03 -1.79 2.70
C ALA A 61 -10.67 -1.73 1.98
N LEU A 62 -9.58 -2.15 2.63
CA LEU A 62 -8.23 -2.15 2.10
C LEU A 62 -7.67 -3.58 2.07
N SER A 63 -7.04 -3.93 0.96
CA SER A 63 -6.19 -5.12 0.84
C SER A 63 -4.77 -4.69 0.46
N ILE A 64 -3.80 -5.29 1.15
CA ILE A 64 -2.37 -5.00 1.02
C ILE A 64 -1.68 -6.27 0.53
N ARG A 65 -0.91 -6.15 -0.54
CA ARG A 65 0.07 -7.17 -0.93
C ARG A 65 1.46 -6.56 -0.86
N VAL A 66 2.40 -7.28 -0.25
CA VAL A 66 3.75 -6.77 -0.01
C VAL A 66 4.71 -7.33 -1.06
N VAL A 67 5.63 -6.51 -1.59
CA VAL A 67 6.74 -6.95 -2.44
C VAL A 67 8.06 -6.54 -1.81
N LEU A 68 8.92 -7.50 -1.53
CA LEU A 68 10.25 -7.26 -0.95
C LEU A 68 11.32 -7.63 -1.97
N THR A 69 12.23 -6.71 -2.28
CA THR A 69 13.48 -7.09 -2.97
C THR A 69 14.31 -7.99 -2.05
N GLU A 70 15.18 -8.84 -2.60
CA GLU A 70 16.06 -9.69 -1.80
C GLU A 70 16.83 -8.89 -0.72
N SER A 71 17.41 -7.74 -1.08
CA SER A 71 18.12 -6.88 -0.13
C SER A 71 17.25 -6.30 0.99
N ALA A 72 15.95 -6.14 0.77
CA ALA A 72 15.01 -5.66 1.80
C ALA A 72 14.77 -6.72 2.88
N THR A 73 14.78 -8.00 2.50
CA THR A 73 14.52 -9.12 3.42
C THR A 73 15.55 -9.22 4.54
N HIS A 74 16.78 -8.76 4.32
CA HIS A 74 17.82 -8.71 5.36
C HIS A 74 17.46 -7.85 6.57
N PHE A 75 16.53 -6.90 6.42
CA PHE A 75 16.07 -6.04 7.51
C PHE A 75 14.86 -6.63 8.27
N LEU A 76 14.39 -7.81 7.87
CA LEU A 76 13.20 -8.47 8.40
C LEU A 76 13.50 -9.95 8.71
N GLN A 77 14.48 -10.19 9.59
CA GLN A 77 14.99 -11.52 9.95
C GLN A 77 14.64 -11.95 11.38
N GLY A 78 13.78 -11.22 12.09
CA GLY A 78 13.40 -11.55 13.48
C GLY A 78 14.45 -11.16 14.53
N GLN A 79 15.38 -10.28 14.18
CA GLN A 79 16.52 -9.91 15.03
C GLN A 79 16.16 -8.93 16.16
N SER A 80 14.98 -8.30 16.12
CA SER A 80 14.45 -7.47 17.21
C SER A 80 12.93 -7.28 17.05
N ALA A 81 12.28 -6.69 18.06
CA ALA A 81 10.85 -6.32 17.98
C ALA A 81 10.53 -5.37 16.82
N GLU A 82 11.47 -4.50 16.42
CA GLU A 82 11.31 -3.60 15.27
C GLU A 82 11.62 -4.27 13.93
N GLN A 83 12.19 -5.48 13.94
CA GLN A 83 12.69 -6.18 12.75
C GLN A 83 12.10 -7.59 12.72
N PRO A 84 10.78 -7.72 12.54
CA PRO A 84 10.10 -9.00 12.60
C PRO A 84 10.44 -9.83 11.33
N THR A 85 10.10 -11.11 11.30
CA THR A 85 10.40 -11.97 10.14
C THR A 85 9.51 -11.62 8.95
N VAL A 86 9.96 -11.92 7.72
CA VAL A 86 9.13 -11.77 6.51
C VAL A 86 7.77 -12.48 6.66
N SER A 87 7.74 -13.72 7.17
CA SER A 87 6.51 -14.48 7.36
C SER A 87 5.55 -13.86 8.39
N SER A 88 6.06 -13.09 9.36
CA SER A 88 5.18 -12.41 10.31
C SER A 88 4.31 -11.33 9.66
N LEU A 89 4.73 -10.78 8.51
CA LEU A 89 3.97 -9.76 7.80
C LEU A 89 2.61 -10.31 7.30
N LEU A 90 2.54 -11.59 6.96
CA LEU A 90 1.32 -12.27 6.48
C LEU A 90 0.20 -12.32 7.52
N HIS A 91 0.57 -12.17 8.79
CA HIS A 91 -0.36 -12.17 9.92
C HIS A 91 -0.78 -10.76 10.33
N MET A 92 -0.29 -9.73 9.63
CA MET A 92 -0.63 -8.35 9.94
C MET A 92 -1.97 -7.94 9.31
N PRO A 93 -2.67 -6.95 9.89
CA PRO A 93 -3.96 -6.50 9.38
C PRO A 93 -3.90 -6.10 7.91
N ASN A 94 -4.92 -6.50 7.15
CA ASN A 94 -5.10 -6.21 5.72
C ASN A 94 -4.06 -6.81 4.78
N VAL A 95 -3.10 -7.61 5.26
CA VAL A 95 -2.09 -8.24 4.40
C VAL A 95 -2.62 -9.55 3.84
N ASP A 96 -2.74 -9.61 2.51
CA ASP A 96 -3.22 -10.78 1.80
C ASP A 96 -2.09 -11.66 1.27
N ALA A 97 -0.90 -11.11 1.00
CA ALA A 97 0.25 -11.86 0.44
C ALA A 97 1.58 -11.11 0.61
N VAL A 98 2.70 -11.84 0.61
CA VAL A 98 4.07 -11.28 0.68
C VAL A 98 4.99 -11.94 -0.34
N TYR A 99 5.37 -11.19 -1.37
CA TYR A 99 6.13 -11.66 -2.51
C TYR A 99 7.62 -11.25 -2.47
N ARG A 100 8.46 -12.12 -3.02
CA ARG A 100 9.89 -11.97 -3.31
C ARG A 100 10.18 -12.42 -4.74
N ASP A 101 11.41 -12.19 -5.19
CA ASP A 101 11.86 -12.51 -6.55
C ASP A 101 11.67 -13.99 -6.93
N ARG A 102 11.84 -14.90 -5.96
CA ARG A 102 11.64 -16.35 -6.19
C ARG A 102 10.19 -16.72 -6.52
N ASP A 103 9.24 -15.93 -6.02
CA ASP A 103 7.80 -16.22 -6.17
C ASP A 103 7.32 -15.91 -7.59
N GLU A 104 8.07 -15.10 -8.35
CA GLU A 104 7.81 -14.83 -9.77
C GLU A 104 7.91 -16.09 -10.64
N TRP A 105 8.78 -17.02 -10.27
CA TRP A 105 9.07 -18.23 -11.04
C TRP A 105 8.32 -19.45 -10.54
N GLY A 106 7.81 -19.39 -9.30
CA GLY A 106 7.07 -20.47 -8.66
C GLY A 106 7.84 -21.79 -8.57
N PRO A 107 7.19 -22.86 -8.08
CA PRO A 107 7.79 -24.19 -8.04
C PRO A 107 7.78 -24.91 -9.40
N GLN A 108 6.98 -24.44 -10.35
CA GLN A 108 6.80 -25.05 -11.67
C GLN A 108 7.34 -24.13 -12.76
N PRO A 109 8.08 -24.66 -13.75
CA PRO A 109 8.54 -23.85 -14.88
C PRO A 109 7.39 -23.16 -15.61
N TRP A 110 7.60 -21.92 -16.05
CA TRP A 110 6.61 -21.18 -16.83
C TRP A 110 6.22 -21.93 -18.10
N ARG A 111 4.93 -21.92 -18.42
CA ARG A 111 4.35 -22.50 -19.63
C ARG A 111 3.53 -21.45 -20.36
N ARG A 112 3.43 -21.57 -21.69
CA ARG A 112 2.61 -20.68 -22.50
C ARG A 112 1.17 -20.65 -21.98
N GLY A 113 0.64 -19.45 -21.76
CA GLY A 113 -0.70 -19.23 -21.21
C GLY A 113 -0.76 -19.16 -19.68
N ALA A 114 0.34 -19.49 -18.98
CA ALA A 114 0.42 -19.24 -17.54
C ALA A 114 0.50 -17.74 -17.26
N SER A 115 -0.22 -17.32 -16.23
CA SER A 115 -0.17 -15.96 -15.70
C SER A 115 1.24 -15.61 -15.22
N ILE A 116 1.62 -14.33 -15.34
CA ILE A 116 2.94 -13.82 -14.98
C ILE A 116 2.79 -12.91 -13.77
N LEU A 117 3.44 -13.24 -12.64
CA LEU A 117 3.19 -12.59 -11.36
C LEU A 117 3.27 -11.05 -11.42
N HIS A 118 4.35 -10.48 -11.97
CA HIS A 118 4.50 -9.02 -12.02
C HIS A 118 3.42 -8.32 -12.85
N ILE A 119 2.92 -8.97 -13.91
CA ILE A 119 1.80 -8.48 -14.71
C ILE A 119 0.51 -8.54 -13.90
N GLU A 120 0.30 -9.64 -13.18
CA GLU A 120 -0.92 -9.82 -12.42
C GLU A 120 -0.99 -8.88 -11.21
N LEU A 121 0.14 -8.60 -10.56
CA LEU A 121 0.29 -7.61 -9.49
C LEU A 121 0.01 -6.20 -10.00
N ARG A 122 0.58 -5.84 -11.16
CA ARG A 122 0.32 -4.55 -11.80
C ARG A 122 -1.16 -4.35 -12.10
N ARG A 123 -1.84 -5.38 -12.60
CA ARG A 123 -3.28 -5.35 -12.88
C ARG A 123 -4.13 -5.24 -11.62
N TRP A 124 -3.73 -5.95 -10.56
CA TRP A 124 -4.45 -5.98 -9.28
C TRP A 124 -4.36 -4.66 -8.53
N ALA A 125 -3.18 -4.03 -8.50
CA ALA A 125 -2.93 -2.83 -7.70
C ALA A 125 -3.71 -1.60 -8.21
N ASP A 126 -4.29 -0.84 -7.29
CA ASP A 126 -4.80 0.51 -7.55
C ASP A 126 -3.67 1.55 -7.43
N ILE A 127 -2.72 1.28 -6.55
CA ILE A 127 -1.53 2.09 -6.30
C ILE A 127 -0.35 1.18 -5.93
N LEU A 128 0.85 1.58 -6.35
CA LEU A 128 2.10 0.99 -5.86
C LEU A 128 2.80 2.01 -4.96
N VAL A 129 3.21 1.60 -3.77
CA VAL A 129 3.98 2.43 -2.84
C VAL A 129 5.32 1.77 -2.58
N VAL A 130 6.43 2.39 -2.97
CA VAL A 130 7.79 1.92 -2.67
C VAL A 130 8.36 2.71 -1.49
N ALA A 131 8.30 2.13 -0.29
CA ALA A 131 8.69 2.79 0.96
C ALA A 131 9.37 1.79 1.90
N PRO A 132 10.71 1.65 1.86
CA PRO A 132 11.66 2.57 1.23
C PRO A 132 12.00 2.29 -0.25
N LEU A 133 12.29 3.38 -0.98
CA LEU A 133 13.04 3.35 -2.25
C LEU A 133 14.54 3.60 -1.98
N SER A 134 15.36 2.57 -2.14
CA SER A 134 16.82 2.62 -2.02
C SER A 134 17.44 3.33 -3.24
N ALA A 135 18.67 3.82 -3.09
CA ALA A 135 19.40 4.41 -4.21
C ALA A 135 19.61 3.42 -5.37
N ASN A 136 19.80 2.13 -5.07
CA ASN A 136 19.99 1.10 -6.09
C ASN A 136 18.71 0.88 -6.90
N THR A 137 17.57 0.70 -6.23
CA THR A 137 16.28 0.56 -6.94
C THR A 137 15.91 1.84 -7.68
N LEU A 138 16.18 3.02 -7.12
CA LEU A 138 16.02 4.31 -7.83
C LEU A 138 16.84 4.32 -9.13
N ALA A 139 18.11 3.92 -9.06
CA ALA A 139 18.97 3.85 -10.24
C ALA A 139 18.45 2.85 -11.28
N LYS A 140 18.01 1.67 -10.86
CA LYS A 140 17.42 0.66 -11.75
C LYS A 140 16.19 1.20 -12.46
N VAL A 141 15.26 1.79 -11.70
CA VAL A 141 14.00 2.32 -12.22
C VAL A 141 14.24 3.43 -13.25
N VAL A 142 15.08 4.42 -12.92
CA VAL A 142 15.36 5.55 -13.84
C VAL A 142 16.07 5.08 -15.11
N ASN A 143 16.93 4.06 -15.03
CA ASN A 143 17.63 3.51 -16.19
C ASN A 143 16.87 2.37 -16.90
N GLY A 144 15.63 2.07 -16.50
CA GLY A 144 14.77 1.08 -17.16
C GLY A 144 15.16 -0.39 -16.94
N MET A 145 15.93 -0.71 -15.89
CA MET A 145 16.23 -2.09 -15.52
C MET A 145 14.99 -2.76 -14.90
N SER A 146 14.77 -4.03 -15.25
CA SER A 146 13.68 -4.89 -14.75
C SER A 146 14.22 -6.29 -14.47
N ASP A 147 15.08 -6.39 -13.47
CA ASP A 147 15.86 -7.60 -13.15
C ASP A 147 15.43 -8.31 -11.87
N ASN A 148 14.34 -7.83 -11.25
CA ASN A 148 13.71 -8.42 -10.08
C ASN A 148 12.22 -8.12 -10.06
N LEU A 149 11.46 -8.77 -9.17
CA LEU A 149 9.99 -8.70 -9.18
C LEU A 149 9.50 -7.25 -9.09
N LEU A 150 10.05 -6.46 -8.16
CA LEU A 150 9.65 -5.08 -7.96
C LEU A 150 9.91 -4.21 -9.20
N THR A 151 11.11 -4.30 -9.78
CA THR A 151 11.47 -3.50 -10.96
C THR A 151 10.71 -3.94 -12.21
N SER A 152 10.38 -5.23 -12.34
CA SER A 152 9.49 -5.75 -13.39
C SER A 152 8.07 -5.19 -13.25
N VAL A 153 7.50 -5.14 -12.04
CA VAL A 153 6.20 -4.49 -11.80
C VAL A 153 6.23 -3.02 -12.21
N ILE A 154 7.25 -2.27 -11.78
CA ILE A 154 7.40 -0.83 -12.10
C ILE A 154 7.55 -0.64 -13.62
N ARG A 155 8.36 -1.46 -14.28
CA ARG A 155 8.60 -1.35 -15.73
C ARG A 155 7.35 -1.66 -16.55
N ALA A 156 6.53 -2.59 -16.05
CA ALA A 156 5.26 -2.99 -16.65
C ALA A 156 4.08 -2.09 -16.25
N TRP A 157 4.32 -1.04 -15.45
CA TRP A 157 3.27 -0.14 -14.96
C TRP A 157 2.58 0.58 -16.12
N ASP A 158 1.24 0.60 -16.10
CA ASP A 158 0.45 1.29 -17.11
C ASP A 158 0.42 2.79 -16.82
N THR A 159 1.30 3.53 -17.49
CA THR A 159 1.55 4.94 -17.19
C THR A 159 0.51 5.89 -17.78
N ASP A 160 -0.21 5.49 -18.82
CA ASP A 160 -1.16 6.33 -19.57
C ASP A 160 -2.59 5.77 -19.58
N ALA A 161 -2.82 4.67 -18.85
CA ALA A 161 -4.10 3.97 -18.77
C ALA A 161 -4.53 3.28 -20.08
N SER A 162 -3.61 3.10 -21.05
CA SER A 162 -3.92 2.49 -22.34
C SER A 162 -4.11 0.97 -22.27
N VAL A 163 -3.65 0.31 -21.20
CA VAL A 163 -3.66 -1.15 -21.08
C VAL A 163 -4.71 -1.64 -20.08
N ASP A 164 -4.74 -1.05 -18.88
CA ASP A 164 -5.64 -1.40 -17.80
C ASP A 164 -6.89 -0.53 -17.76
N MET A 165 -7.02 0.44 -18.67
CA MET A 165 -8.14 1.39 -18.76
C MET A 165 -8.35 2.21 -17.47
N LYS A 166 -7.33 2.25 -16.62
CA LYS A 166 -7.35 2.92 -15.31
C LYS A 166 -6.02 3.62 -15.07
N LYS A 167 -6.09 4.92 -14.79
CA LYS A 167 -4.93 5.71 -14.36
C LYS A 167 -4.53 5.29 -12.95
N LYS A 168 -3.26 4.90 -12.78
CA LYS A 168 -2.69 4.45 -11.51
C LYS A 168 -1.35 5.12 -11.26
N LEU A 169 -0.96 5.22 -9.99
CA LEU A 169 0.22 5.95 -9.57
C LEU A 169 1.22 5.06 -8.85
N ILE A 170 2.49 5.39 -9.00
CA ILE A 170 3.57 4.89 -8.17
C ILE A 170 3.97 6.01 -7.20
N VAL A 171 3.85 5.75 -5.91
CA VAL A 171 4.32 6.63 -4.85
C VAL A 171 5.64 6.07 -4.33
N VAL A 172 6.65 6.91 -4.14
CA VAL A 172 7.94 6.47 -3.62
C VAL A 172 8.38 7.31 -2.43
N ALA A 173 8.99 6.68 -1.44
CA ALA A 173 9.63 7.33 -0.31
C ALA A 173 11.13 6.96 -0.31
N PRO A 174 12.00 7.78 -0.92
CA PRO A 174 13.43 7.53 -0.94
C PRO A 174 14.03 7.43 0.47
N ALA A 175 14.94 6.47 0.68
CA ALA A 175 15.62 6.30 1.95
C ALA A 175 17.05 5.79 1.77
N MET A 176 18.03 6.63 2.06
CA MET A 176 19.45 6.32 1.89
C MET A 176 20.32 7.18 2.81
N ASN A 177 21.59 6.81 2.98
CA ASN A 177 22.53 7.65 3.72
C ASN A 177 22.64 9.07 3.12
N THR A 178 22.93 10.07 3.94
CA THR A 178 23.06 11.48 3.54
C THR A 178 24.04 11.71 2.39
N ALA A 179 25.19 11.03 2.37
CA ALA A 179 26.17 11.16 1.28
C ALA A 179 25.63 10.59 -0.04
N MET A 180 24.86 9.49 0.03
CA MET A 180 24.14 8.97 -1.14
C MET A 180 23.09 9.96 -1.61
N TRP A 181 22.29 10.52 -0.69
CA TRP A 181 21.25 11.50 -1.01
C TRP A 181 21.82 12.77 -1.69
N ARG A 182 22.99 13.24 -1.26
CA ARG A 182 23.69 14.40 -1.83
C ARG A 182 24.46 14.07 -3.12
N ASN A 183 24.50 12.82 -3.54
CA ASN A 183 25.21 12.43 -4.75
C ASN A 183 24.51 13.06 -5.98
N PRO A 184 25.27 13.65 -6.93
CA PRO A 184 24.68 14.27 -8.12
C PRO A 184 23.89 13.29 -9.00
N ILE A 185 24.22 11.99 -8.98
CA ILE A 185 23.46 10.95 -9.67
C ILE A 185 22.07 10.80 -9.05
N THR A 186 21.99 10.77 -7.72
CA THR A 186 20.70 10.72 -7.01
C THR A 186 19.87 11.94 -7.32
N GLN A 187 20.45 13.14 -7.32
CA GLN A 187 19.73 14.36 -7.69
C GLN A 187 19.14 14.27 -9.12
N LYS A 188 19.94 13.84 -10.10
CA LYS A 188 19.45 13.64 -11.49
C LYS A 188 18.32 12.62 -11.57
N GLN A 189 18.46 11.50 -10.86
CA GLN A 189 17.44 10.44 -10.85
C GLN A 189 16.14 10.88 -10.19
N ILE A 190 16.23 11.64 -9.09
CA ILE A 190 15.05 12.24 -8.44
C ILE A 190 14.38 13.25 -9.37
N SER A 191 15.14 14.09 -10.08
CA SER A 191 14.58 15.01 -11.09
C SER A 191 13.80 14.27 -12.17
N VAL A 192 14.27 13.12 -12.67
CA VAL A 192 13.46 12.30 -13.61
C VAL A 192 12.12 11.90 -13.00
N LEU A 193 12.10 11.45 -11.74
CA LEU A 193 10.85 11.06 -11.09
C LEU A 193 9.89 12.23 -10.85
N VAL A 194 10.41 13.45 -10.61
CA VAL A 194 9.61 14.63 -10.23
C VAL A 194 9.23 15.47 -11.45
N ASP A 195 10.18 15.74 -12.33
CA ASP A 195 10.02 16.73 -13.40
C ASP A 195 9.42 16.07 -14.66
N ASP A 196 9.93 14.89 -15.01
CA ASP A 196 9.55 14.17 -16.23
C ASP A 196 8.35 13.23 -15.98
N TRP A 197 8.38 12.45 -14.90
CA TRP A 197 7.37 11.44 -14.60
C TRP A 197 6.38 11.88 -13.52
N GLY A 198 6.63 13.01 -12.87
CA GLY A 198 5.91 13.44 -11.69
C GLY A 198 4.46 13.78 -11.97
N VAL A 199 3.60 13.47 -11.00
CA VAL A 199 2.19 13.86 -10.98
C VAL A 199 2.07 15.38 -11.01
N LYS A 200 1.39 15.92 -12.01
CA LYS A 200 1.02 17.35 -12.09
C LYS A 200 -0.49 17.44 -12.00
N GLU A 201 -0.95 18.14 -10.98
CA GLU A 201 -2.37 18.39 -10.75
C GLU A 201 -2.72 19.70 -11.44
N GLU A 202 -3.54 19.63 -12.49
CA GLU A 202 -4.10 20.83 -13.11
C GLU A 202 -5.47 21.14 -12.48
N GLU A 203 -5.59 22.35 -11.97
CA GLU A 203 -6.84 22.87 -11.41
C GLU A 203 -7.75 23.31 -12.57
N CYS A 204 -8.89 22.63 -12.74
CA CYS A 204 -9.89 23.10 -13.69
C CYS A 204 -10.60 24.34 -13.14
N VAL A 205 -10.85 25.30 -14.03
CA VAL A 205 -11.57 26.57 -13.77
C VAL A 205 -12.96 26.38 -13.13
N THR A 206 -13.52 25.17 -13.17
CA THR A 206 -14.84 24.81 -12.60
C THR A 206 -14.80 24.28 -11.15
N GLY A 207 -13.64 24.29 -10.48
CA GLY A 207 -13.50 23.83 -9.09
C GLY A 207 -13.57 22.31 -8.92
N GLN A 208 -13.56 21.56 -10.02
CA GLN A 208 -13.41 20.10 -10.04
C GLN A 208 -12.01 19.75 -10.53
N THR A 209 -11.08 19.43 -9.63
CA THR A 209 -9.71 19.00 -9.99
C THR A 209 -9.77 17.76 -10.87
N ARG A 210 -9.44 17.86 -12.17
CA ARG A 210 -9.18 16.65 -12.96
C ARG A 210 -8.49 16.86 -14.30
N TRP A 211 -7.16 16.85 -14.30
CA TRP A 211 -6.31 15.99 -15.14
C TRP A 211 -5.00 15.75 -14.38
N ILE A 212 -4.71 14.50 -14.00
CA ILE A 212 -3.40 14.12 -13.44
C ILE A 212 -2.54 13.65 -14.60
N THR A 213 -1.60 14.49 -15.05
CA THR A 213 -0.50 14.01 -15.91
C THR A 213 0.58 13.38 -15.03
N GLY A 214 1.49 12.60 -15.62
CA GLY A 214 2.52 11.87 -14.87
C GLY A 214 2.00 10.61 -14.17
N TRP A 215 2.90 9.87 -13.54
CA TRP A 215 2.64 8.55 -12.94
C TRP A 215 3.48 8.26 -11.69
N PHE A 216 4.42 9.15 -11.33
CA PHE A 216 5.20 9.09 -10.10
C PHE A 216 4.84 10.20 -9.11
N GLN A 217 4.81 9.88 -7.82
CA GLN A 217 4.77 10.87 -6.74
C GLN A 217 5.91 10.57 -5.75
N VAL A 218 6.83 11.53 -5.58
CA VAL A 218 7.94 11.41 -4.64
C VAL A 218 7.55 12.05 -3.32
N ILE A 219 7.53 11.27 -2.24
CA ILE A 219 7.42 11.80 -0.87
C ILE A 219 8.83 12.13 -0.39
N THR A 220 9.13 13.42 -0.32
CA THR A 220 10.49 13.89 -0.03
C THR A 220 11.00 13.41 1.34
N PRO A 221 12.26 12.97 1.44
CA PRO A 221 12.92 12.62 2.70
C PRO A 221 12.81 13.71 3.78
N THR A 222 12.67 13.31 5.04
CA THR A 222 12.75 14.26 6.15
C THR A 222 14.22 14.54 6.50
N ARG A 223 14.57 15.79 6.84
CA ARG A 223 15.87 16.09 7.46
C ARG A 223 15.86 15.60 8.91
N LYS A 224 16.36 14.39 9.15
CA LYS A 224 16.60 13.82 10.49
C LYS A 224 18.04 13.31 10.58
N THR A 225 18.56 13.22 11.80
CA THR A 225 19.83 12.55 12.10
C THR A 225 19.67 11.05 11.85
N LEU A 226 20.52 10.49 11.00
CA LEU A 226 20.56 9.06 10.68
C LEU A 226 21.32 8.26 11.75
N ALA A 227 21.23 6.93 11.70
CA ALA A 227 21.97 6.03 12.61
C ALA A 227 23.50 6.25 12.60
N CYS A 228 24.06 6.84 11.53
CA CYS A 228 25.46 7.20 11.41
C CYS A 228 25.82 8.61 11.92
N GLY A 229 24.85 9.43 12.35
CA GLY A 229 25.05 10.81 12.80
C GLY A 229 24.85 11.89 11.73
N ASP A 230 24.72 11.54 10.45
CA ASP A 230 24.51 12.51 9.37
C ASP A 230 23.06 13.05 9.31
N THR A 231 22.84 14.25 8.76
CA THR A 231 21.49 14.83 8.57
C THR A 231 21.07 14.89 7.09
N GLY A 232 19.99 14.19 6.74
CA GLY A 232 19.40 14.14 5.39
C GLY A 232 19.16 12.70 4.91
N GLY A 233 18.41 12.52 3.80
CA GLY A 233 18.20 11.20 3.18
C GLY A 233 17.32 10.20 3.94
N ALA A 234 16.83 10.55 5.14
CA ALA A 234 15.95 9.70 5.93
C ALA A 234 14.57 9.57 5.26
N MET A 235 14.01 8.36 5.23
CA MET A 235 12.68 8.11 4.68
C MET A 235 11.66 9.10 5.26
N ALA A 236 10.70 9.51 4.43
CA ALA A 236 9.54 10.26 4.90
C ALA A 236 8.86 9.57 6.08
N SER A 237 8.21 10.37 6.94
CA SER A 237 7.54 9.83 8.12
C SER A 237 6.41 8.88 7.74
N VAL A 238 6.18 7.83 8.54
CA VAL A 238 5.06 6.90 8.33
C VAL A 238 3.72 7.64 8.23
N PRO A 239 3.41 8.63 9.09
CA PRO A 239 2.19 9.43 8.93
C PRO A 239 2.06 10.12 7.57
N SER A 240 3.15 10.67 7.03
CA SER A 240 3.14 11.30 5.70
C SER A 240 2.88 10.29 4.58
N ILE A 241 3.48 9.09 4.69
CA ILE A 241 3.26 8.01 3.72
C ILE A 241 1.81 7.53 3.78
N CYS A 242 1.28 7.28 4.98
CA CYS A 242 -0.12 6.87 5.17
C CYS A 242 -1.10 7.92 4.67
N ALA A 243 -0.85 9.21 4.92
CA ALA A 243 -1.71 10.29 4.42
C ALA A 243 -1.83 10.28 2.90
N VAL A 244 -0.72 10.10 2.17
CA VAL A 244 -0.75 9.99 0.70
C VAL A 244 -1.46 8.72 0.24
N ILE A 245 -1.27 7.59 0.93
CA ILE A 245 -1.99 6.35 0.63
C ILE A 245 -3.50 6.55 0.79
N GLU A 246 -3.92 7.13 1.91
CA GLU A 246 -5.31 7.38 2.23
C GLU A 246 -5.96 8.32 1.22
N GLU A 247 -5.30 9.43 0.90
CA GLU A 247 -5.73 10.39 -0.10
C GLU A 247 -5.89 9.74 -1.48
N ARG A 248 -4.84 9.07 -1.98
CA ARG A 248 -4.81 8.52 -3.34
C ARG A 248 -5.76 7.33 -3.52
N LEU A 249 -6.02 6.56 -2.47
CA LEU A 249 -7.01 5.48 -2.49
C LEU A 249 -8.44 5.94 -2.15
N GLY A 250 -8.62 7.19 -1.71
CA GLY A 250 -9.91 7.71 -1.27
C GLY A 250 -10.42 7.05 0.01
N LEU A 251 -9.51 6.71 0.93
CA LEU A 251 -9.83 6.07 2.21
C LEU A 251 -10.18 7.13 3.28
N GLY A 252 -11.42 7.62 3.25
CA GLY A 252 -11.96 8.49 4.30
C GLY A 252 -12.55 7.72 5.49
N PRO A 253 -12.83 8.37 6.64
CA PRO A 253 -13.71 7.77 7.64
C PRO A 253 -15.03 7.43 6.94
N ALA A 254 -15.47 6.17 7.03
CA ALA A 254 -16.76 5.76 6.50
C ALA A 254 -17.80 6.78 6.97
N SER A 255 -18.40 7.54 6.06
CA SER A 255 -19.53 8.37 6.38
C SER A 255 -20.59 7.44 6.96
N GLY A 256 -20.77 7.48 8.28
CA GLY A 256 -21.78 6.69 8.96
C GLY A 256 -23.09 6.89 8.23
N GLY A 257 -23.65 5.79 7.72
CA GLY A 257 -24.95 5.82 7.07
C GLY A 257 -25.94 6.44 8.04
N SER A 258 -26.30 7.69 7.78
CA SER A 258 -27.51 8.28 8.33
C SER A 258 -28.67 7.50 7.73
N GLY A 259 -29.07 6.44 8.42
CA GLY A 259 -30.37 5.80 8.24
C GLY A 259 -31.44 6.83 8.55
N GLY A 260 -31.76 7.66 7.56
CA GLY A 260 -32.94 8.51 7.57
C GLY A 260 -34.15 7.61 7.49
N ASN A 261 -34.62 7.12 8.63
CA ASN A 261 -35.95 6.53 8.74
C ASN A 261 -36.94 7.68 8.95
N GLY A 262 -37.34 8.30 7.84
CA GLY A 262 -38.52 9.15 7.78
C GLY A 262 -39.76 8.29 7.61
N GLY A 263 -40.54 8.14 8.67
CA GLY A 263 -41.86 7.49 8.65
C GLY A 263 -42.65 7.88 9.89
N GLY A 264 -43.54 8.86 9.75
CA GLY A 264 -44.34 9.43 10.83
C GLY A 264 -45.62 8.66 11.17
N GLY A 265 -46.30 9.18 12.19
CA GLY A 265 -47.60 8.73 12.72
C GLY A 265 -47.42 8.00 14.06
N GLY A 266 -48.01 8.38 15.20
CA GLY A 266 -49.16 9.22 15.51
C GLY A 266 -49.89 8.55 16.69
N GLY A 267 -50.23 9.32 17.75
CA GLY A 267 -50.84 8.83 19.00
C GLY A 267 -49.78 8.39 20.02
N GLU A 268 -49.74 8.80 21.28
CA GLU A 268 -50.70 9.20 22.32
C GLU A 268 -49.84 9.86 23.46
N PRO A 269 -50.35 10.44 24.60
CA PRO A 269 -51.58 10.07 25.31
C PRO A 269 -52.42 11.24 25.88
N ARG A 270 -53.70 10.98 26.16
CA ARG A 270 -54.51 11.79 27.08
C ARG A 270 -55.08 10.91 28.19
N GLN A 271 -54.37 10.90 29.33
CA GLN A 271 -54.95 10.82 30.66
C GLN A 271 -55.06 12.29 31.14
N GLY A 272 -56.08 12.81 31.81
CA GLY A 272 -57.16 12.24 32.60
C GLY A 272 -57.28 13.14 33.84
N GLY A 273 -58.41 13.87 33.96
CA GLY A 273 -58.81 14.67 35.14
C GLY A 273 -58.04 15.98 35.35
N ASP A 274 -58.51 16.96 36.09
CA ASP A 274 -59.83 17.36 36.60
C ASP A 274 -59.59 18.78 37.17
N ASP A 275 -60.67 19.53 37.38
CA ASP A 275 -60.78 20.69 38.28
C ASP A 275 -60.00 22.00 38.01
N GLY A 276 -60.79 23.07 37.81
CA GLY A 276 -60.93 24.02 38.92
C GLY A 276 -60.17 25.35 38.83
N ALA A 277 -60.95 26.38 38.46
CA ALA A 277 -61.02 27.69 39.12
C ALA A 277 -59.90 28.74 38.94
N SER A 278 -60.35 29.92 38.46
CA SER A 278 -59.99 31.29 38.94
C SER A 278 -58.55 31.77 38.77
N ALA A 279 -58.19 33.04 38.54
CA ALA A 279 -58.86 34.28 38.19
C ALA A 279 -57.71 35.26 37.80
N SER A 280 -58.04 36.31 37.04
CA SER A 280 -57.41 37.66 37.01
C SER A 280 -56.02 37.82 37.64
N SER A 281 -54.99 38.27 36.94
CA SER A 281 -54.72 39.67 36.57
C SER A 281 -53.37 39.76 35.84
#